data_AF-A0A917CK47-F1
#
_entry.id   AF-A0A917CK47-F1
#
_cell.length_a   1.000
_cell.length_b   1.000
_cell.length_c   1.000
_cell.angle_alpha   90.00
_cell.angle_beta   90.00
_cell.angle_gamma   90.00
#
_symmetry.space_group_name_H-M   'P 1'
#
loop_
_entity.id
_entity.type
_entity.pdbx_description
1 polymer ?
#
loop_
_entity_poly.entity_id
_entity_poly.type
_entity_poly.pdbx_seq_one_letter_code
_entity_poly.pdbx_strand_id
1 'polypeptide(L)'
;MPTDLLIHAPQPHTIGVLVLTVVALVLFTRENISLETSSFFVLCMLVIGFQIFPYVKSNGEVFPVSSFFLGFGNEALVAVCALMIAGQALVRTGATEPVGRFLAKMWGYSPSLSLLMTLIVGAVLSAFINNTPIVVLLLPVLINVSLKTGQSPSGTLMPMGLATLLGGMSTTIGTSTNLLVVQVAEDLGVPKFDMFDFALPVIIASALAILYLWLVAPLIIPERLPPLRDTSPRVFTAELKINEGSYADGKTLAKIRDKLDGKISISRIVRGDNLSIATLPDVVIHAGDRLLVTDTPDNLREYEIELGASLYTGRKQVGESNPLSAGDQSIAELVITSGSLLDRVRVGDARLESKFGLTLLAIHSQGKETSALSKGVNDRVIHQGDVLLVQGSNEAIKAVKKSGSLLLLDGGEELPHTEKAPLALAVMATVVALAAFNITSIAVSATVGCFVLIATGCLRWHDATRALSVQVILIIVASLALGSALMTTGGADFLANVFVVTTHALAPGMVLGILMLVMAVLTNVVSNNATAVIGTPIAVSIAQRMGMPVEPFVLAVLFGANLSYVTPMAYKTNLLVMNAGGYKFNDFVRVGLPLAIIMWLSLTGLLTWIYQLY
;
A
#
# COMPACT_ATOMS: atom_id res chain seq x y z
N MET A 1 -14.33 -24.61 -46.28
CA MET A 1 -14.34 -24.66 -44.80
C MET A 1 -13.67 -25.94 -44.39
N PRO A 2 -12.58 -25.93 -43.60
CA PRO A 2 -12.06 -27.16 -43.06
C PRO A 2 -13.09 -27.71 -42.05
N THR A 3 -13.42 -28.99 -42.19
CA THR A 3 -14.38 -29.74 -41.39
C THR A 3 -13.97 -29.93 -39.92
N ASP A 4 -12.78 -29.45 -39.54
CA ASP A 4 -12.17 -29.65 -38.22
C ASP A 4 -12.54 -28.56 -37.18
N LEU A 5 -13.40 -27.60 -37.55
CA LEU A 5 -13.90 -26.51 -36.69
C LEU A 5 -15.30 -26.77 -36.12
N LEU A 6 -15.78 -28.01 -36.15
CA LEU A 6 -17.03 -28.39 -35.49
C LEU A 6 -16.81 -28.45 -33.97
N ILE A 7 -17.45 -27.55 -33.24
CA ILE A 7 -17.46 -27.54 -31.78
C ILE A 7 -18.19 -28.81 -31.31
N HIS A 8 -17.44 -29.86 -30.97
CA HIS A 8 -18.01 -31.04 -30.32
C HIS A 8 -18.59 -30.68 -28.96
N ALA A 9 -19.73 -31.28 -28.61
CA ALA A 9 -20.37 -31.05 -27.32
C ALA A 9 -19.40 -31.48 -26.19
N PRO A 10 -19.14 -30.59 -25.21
CA PRO A 10 -18.21 -30.89 -24.11
C PRO A 10 -18.73 -32.07 -23.26
N GLN A 11 -17.80 -32.89 -22.75
CA GLN A 11 -18.16 -34.01 -21.87
C GLN A 11 -18.77 -33.49 -20.55
N PRO A 12 -19.55 -34.31 -19.81
CA PRO A 12 -20.16 -33.87 -18.55
C PRO A 12 -19.15 -33.32 -17.53
N HIS A 13 -17.98 -33.94 -17.41
CA HIS A 13 -16.89 -33.41 -16.56
C HIS A 13 -16.37 -32.06 -17.06
N THR A 14 -16.22 -31.89 -18.37
CA THR A 14 -15.84 -30.60 -18.98
C THR A 14 -16.85 -29.52 -18.64
N ILE A 15 -18.15 -29.80 -18.76
CA ILE A 15 -19.22 -28.87 -18.40
C ILE A 15 -19.16 -28.54 -16.91
N GLY A 16 -18.99 -29.54 -16.05
CA GLY A 16 -18.86 -29.35 -14.61
C GLY A 16 -17.69 -28.44 -14.24
N VAL A 17 -16.52 -28.65 -14.83
CA VAL A 17 -15.33 -27.81 -14.61
C VAL A 17 -15.55 -26.40 -15.18
N LEU A 18 -16.13 -26.25 -16.37
CA LEU A 18 -16.44 -24.93 -16.95
C LEU A 18 -17.44 -24.14 -16.09
N VAL A 19 -18.49 -24.80 -15.59
CA VAL A 19 -19.44 -24.19 -14.64
C VAL A 19 -18.72 -23.78 -13.37
N LEU A 20 -17.84 -24.64 -12.82
CA LEU A 20 -17.06 -24.30 -11.65
C LEU A 20 -16.10 -23.13 -11.90
N THR A 21 -15.50 -23.01 -13.09
CA THR A 21 -14.69 -21.84 -13.47
C THR A 21 -15.52 -20.57 -13.49
N VAL A 22 -16.75 -20.61 -14.01
CA VAL A 22 -17.67 -19.46 -13.98
C VAL A 22 -18.06 -19.13 -12.53
N VAL A 23 -18.35 -20.13 -11.71
CA VAL A 23 -18.63 -19.94 -10.27
C VAL A 23 -17.42 -19.34 -9.56
N ALA A 24 -16.20 -19.80 -9.86
CA ALA A 24 -14.96 -19.26 -9.31
C ALA A 24 -14.80 -17.78 -9.69
N LEU A 25 -15.04 -17.40 -10.95
CA LEU A 25 -15.04 -16.00 -11.39
C LEU A 25 -16.03 -15.15 -10.60
N VAL A 26 -17.26 -15.64 -10.43
CA VAL A 26 -18.30 -14.92 -9.67
C VAL A 26 -17.94 -14.83 -8.18
N LEU A 27 -17.36 -15.87 -7.59
CA LEU A 27 -16.92 -15.84 -6.20
C LEU A 27 -15.72 -14.91 -5.98
N PHE A 28 -14.84 -14.80 -6.98
CA PHE A 28 -13.68 -13.90 -6.92
C PHE A 28 -14.03 -12.43 -7.14
N THR A 29 -15.19 -12.11 -7.75
CA THR A 29 -15.68 -10.72 -7.84
C THR A 29 -16.42 -10.25 -6.60
N ARG A 30 -16.87 -11.15 -5.72
CA ARG A 30 -17.64 -10.77 -4.53
C ARG A 30 -16.75 -10.30 -3.40
N GLU A 31 -16.76 -8.99 -3.14
CA GLU A 31 -16.03 -8.37 -2.02
C GLU A 31 -16.42 -8.92 -0.63
N ASN A 32 -17.64 -9.45 -0.48
CA ASN A 32 -18.13 -10.01 0.78
C ASN A 32 -17.52 -11.37 1.14
N ILE A 33 -16.86 -12.04 0.19
CA ILE A 33 -16.26 -13.35 0.39
C ILE A 33 -14.76 -13.19 0.19
N SER A 34 -13.97 -13.61 1.18
CA SER A 34 -12.53 -13.51 1.05
C SER A 34 -11.99 -14.47 0.00
N LEU A 35 -10.94 -14.04 -0.71
CA LEU A 35 -10.38 -14.80 -1.83
C LEU A 35 -9.83 -16.17 -1.39
N GLU A 36 -9.33 -16.29 -0.16
CA GLU A 36 -8.97 -17.57 0.47
C GLU A 36 -10.16 -18.51 0.59
N THR A 37 -11.33 -18.01 1.00
CA THR A 37 -12.55 -18.81 1.15
C THR A 37 -13.04 -19.29 -0.22
N SER A 38 -13.07 -18.40 -1.21
CA SER A 38 -13.45 -18.74 -2.58
C SER A 38 -12.50 -19.78 -3.21
N SER A 39 -11.19 -19.61 -3.01
CA SER A 39 -10.17 -20.54 -3.51
C SER A 39 -10.31 -21.92 -2.86
N PHE A 40 -10.49 -21.95 -1.54
CA PHE A 40 -10.70 -23.19 -0.81
C PHE A 40 -12.00 -23.90 -1.23
N PHE A 41 -13.07 -23.14 -1.46
CA PHE A 41 -14.32 -23.68 -1.99
C PHE A 41 -14.13 -24.34 -3.37
N VAL A 42 -13.43 -23.67 -4.30
CA VAL A 42 -13.14 -24.22 -5.63
C VAL A 42 -12.36 -25.53 -5.52
N LEU A 43 -11.32 -25.57 -4.68
CA LEU A 43 -10.53 -26.78 -4.43
C LEU A 43 -11.40 -27.91 -3.87
N CYS A 44 -12.24 -27.63 -2.86
CA CYS A 44 -13.16 -28.60 -2.29
C CYS A 44 -14.15 -29.14 -3.31
N MET A 45 -14.72 -28.27 -4.16
CA MET A 45 -15.67 -28.68 -5.20
C MET A 45 -15.02 -29.55 -6.28
N LEU A 46 -13.76 -29.28 -6.67
CA LEU A 46 -13.01 -30.15 -7.57
C LEU A 46 -12.76 -31.52 -6.94
N VAL A 47 -12.28 -31.55 -5.70
CA VAL A 47 -11.98 -32.78 -4.97
C VAL A 47 -13.24 -33.63 -4.80
N ILE A 48 -14.32 -33.04 -4.28
CA ILE A 48 -15.60 -33.74 -4.07
C ILE A 48 -16.19 -34.18 -5.42
N GLY A 49 -16.16 -33.31 -6.42
CA GLY A 49 -16.72 -33.59 -7.76
C GLY A 49 -16.05 -34.78 -8.42
N PHE A 50 -14.71 -34.83 -8.44
CA PHE A 50 -13.95 -35.93 -9.04
C PHE A 50 -13.94 -37.19 -8.16
N GLN A 51 -14.15 -37.07 -6.85
CA GLN A 51 -14.30 -38.21 -5.95
C GLN A 51 -15.66 -38.90 -6.14
N ILE A 52 -16.75 -38.14 -6.27
CA ILE A 52 -18.10 -38.68 -6.48
C ILE A 52 -18.25 -39.19 -7.91
N PHE A 53 -17.67 -38.48 -8.89
CA PHE A 53 -17.70 -38.84 -10.31
C PHE A 53 -16.27 -39.00 -10.83
N PRO A 54 -15.66 -40.20 -10.71
CA PRO A 54 -14.30 -40.45 -11.16
C PRO A 54 -14.14 -40.17 -12.66
N TYR A 55 -13.15 -39.34 -13.01
CA TYR A 55 -12.80 -39.07 -14.41
C TYR A 55 -11.86 -40.16 -14.92
N VAL A 56 -12.26 -40.85 -15.99
CA VAL A 56 -11.42 -41.84 -16.68
C VAL A 56 -10.79 -41.16 -17.89
N LYS A 57 -9.46 -41.08 -17.90
CA LYS A 57 -8.69 -40.55 -19.03
C LYS A 57 -8.84 -41.47 -20.26
N SER A 58 -8.50 -40.97 -21.44
CA SER A 58 -8.56 -41.72 -22.71
C SER A 58 -7.71 -43.02 -22.71
N ASN A 59 -6.74 -43.14 -21.80
CA ASN A 59 -5.92 -44.34 -21.61
C ASN A 59 -6.53 -45.39 -20.66
N GLY A 60 -7.74 -45.15 -20.12
CA GLY A 60 -8.42 -46.03 -19.17
C GLY A 60 -8.02 -45.81 -17.70
N GLU A 61 -7.08 -44.91 -17.40
CA GLU A 61 -6.68 -44.60 -16.03
C GLU A 61 -7.63 -43.59 -15.38
N VAL A 62 -7.98 -43.84 -14.11
CA VAL A 62 -8.75 -42.88 -13.30
C VAL A 62 -7.83 -41.75 -12.87
N PHE A 63 -8.24 -40.50 -13.08
CA PHE A 63 -7.52 -39.34 -12.58
C PHE A 63 -7.49 -39.34 -11.04
N PRO A 64 -6.31 -39.42 -10.40
CA PRO A 64 -6.25 -39.49 -8.95
C PRO A 64 -6.59 -38.13 -8.35
N VAL A 65 -7.57 -38.10 -7.45
CA VAL A 65 -8.05 -36.87 -6.78
C VAL A 65 -6.94 -36.20 -5.96
N SER A 66 -5.98 -37.00 -5.46
CA SER A 66 -4.79 -36.48 -4.76
C SER A 66 -3.93 -35.55 -5.61
N SER A 67 -4.04 -35.61 -6.94
CA SER A 67 -3.37 -34.68 -7.86
C SER A 67 -3.75 -33.23 -7.59
N PHE A 68 -4.97 -32.96 -7.12
CA PHE A 68 -5.38 -31.59 -6.77
C PHE A 68 -4.66 -31.04 -5.53
N PHE A 69 -4.11 -31.91 -4.67
CA PHE A 69 -3.31 -31.49 -3.51
C PHE A 69 -1.82 -31.33 -3.81
N LEU A 70 -1.33 -31.83 -4.96
CA LEU A 70 0.08 -31.71 -5.34
C LEU A 70 0.52 -30.24 -5.48
N GLY A 71 -0.41 -29.33 -5.75
CA GLY A 71 -0.15 -27.89 -5.77
C GLY A 71 0.44 -27.33 -4.46
N PHE A 72 0.22 -27.97 -3.30
CA PHE A 72 0.84 -27.55 -2.04
C PHE A 72 2.35 -27.80 -1.96
N GLY A 73 2.86 -28.77 -2.72
CA GLY A 73 4.29 -29.12 -2.78
C GLY A 73 5.01 -28.46 -3.97
N ASN A 74 4.37 -27.50 -4.63
CA ASN A 74 4.86 -26.92 -5.86
C ASN A 74 6.06 -25.96 -5.63
N GLU A 75 7.07 -26.04 -6.51
CA GLU A 75 8.32 -25.28 -6.39
C GLU A 75 8.07 -23.75 -6.37
N ALA A 76 7.23 -23.20 -7.25
CA ALA A 76 6.99 -21.75 -7.21
C ALA A 76 6.15 -21.33 -6.02
N LEU A 77 5.24 -22.16 -5.50
CA LEU A 77 4.56 -21.82 -4.24
C LEU A 77 5.57 -21.62 -3.12
N VAL A 78 6.58 -22.49 -3.04
CA VAL A 78 7.71 -22.35 -2.10
C VAL A 78 8.48 -21.06 -2.38
N ALA A 79 8.80 -20.76 -3.64
CA ALA A 79 9.47 -19.51 -4.02
C ALA A 79 8.69 -18.26 -3.59
N VAL A 80 7.38 -18.21 -3.86
CA VAL A 80 6.48 -17.11 -3.48
C VAL A 80 6.52 -16.91 -1.97
N CYS A 81 6.34 -17.99 -1.19
CA CYS A 81 6.36 -17.94 0.26
C CYS A 81 7.70 -17.41 0.80
N ALA A 82 8.81 -17.91 0.26
CA ALA A 82 10.14 -17.47 0.64
C ALA A 82 10.40 -15.99 0.29
N LEU A 83 9.99 -15.55 -0.89
CA LEU A 83 10.15 -14.15 -1.31
C LEU A 83 9.27 -13.19 -0.50
N MET A 84 8.07 -13.60 -0.11
CA MET A 84 7.24 -12.83 0.82
C MET A 84 7.91 -12.64 2.18
N ILE A 85 8.52 -13.71 2.72
CA ILE A 85 9.29 -13.66 3.97
C ILE A 85 10.51 -12.75 3.82
N ALA A 86 11.27 -12.91 2.73
CA ALA A 86 12.48 -12.12 2.48
C ALA A 86 12.17 -10.63 2.26
N GLY A 87 11.09 -10.32 1.52
CA GLY A 87 10.58 -8.95 1.37
C GLY A 87 10.17 -8.33 2.71
N GLN A 88 9.51 -9.11 3.59
CA GLN A 88 9.17 -8.64 4.94
C GLN A 88 10.42 -8.32 5.77
N ALA A 89 11.53 -9.06 5.59
CA ALA A 89 12.79 -8.75 6.26
C ALA A 89 13.32 -7.37 5.86
N LEU A 90 13.26 -7.00 4.57
CA LEU A 90 13.72 -5.67 4.10
C LEU A 90 12.95 -4.52 4.76
N VAL A 91 11.63 -4.69 4.85
CA VAL A 91 10.74 -3.72 5.51
C VAL A 91 11.05 -3.65 7.00
N ARG A 92 11.16 -4.81 7.66
CA ARG A 92 11.42 -4.89 9.10
C ARG A 92 12.79 -4.35 9.51
N THR A 93 13.81 -4.49 8.67
CA THR A 93 15.15 -3.97 8.96
C THR A 93 15.32 -2.49 8.61
N GLY A 94 14.33 -1.86 7.98
CA GLY A 94 14.43 -0.48 7.50
C GLY A 94 15.36 -0.32 6.27
N ALA A 95 15.62 -1.40 5.55
CA ALA A 95 16.56 -1.41 4.42
C ALA A 95 16.12 -0.48 3.27
N THR A 96 14.82 -0.22 3.15
CA THR A 96 14.24 0.63 2.11
C THR A 96 14.20 2.12 2.48
N GLU A 97 14.44 2.49 3.75
CA GLU A 97 14.34 3.88 4.22
C GLU A 97 15.40 4.84 3.63
N PRO A 98 16.68 4.47 3.46
CA PRO A 98 17.67 5.38 2.89
C PRO A 98 17.24 5.93 1.52
N VAL A 99 16.52 5.12 0.75
CA VAL A 99 15.94 5.51 -0.54
C VAL A 99 14.90 6.62 -0.36
N GLY A 100 13.99 6.50 0.62
CA GLY A 100 13.00 7.53 0.93
C GLY A 100 13.64 8.87 1.32
N ARG A 101 14.69 8.84 2.16
CA ARG A 101 15.43 10.06 2.55
C ARG A 101 16.18 10.71 1.38
N PHE A 102 16.76 9.89 0.50
CA PHE A 102 17.42 10.37 -0.71
C PHE A 102 16.43 11.09 -1.63
N LEU A 103 15.26 10.48 -1.87
CA LEU A 103 14.19 11.08 -2.66
C LEU A 103 13.69 12.40 -2.03
N ALA A 104 13.51 12.44 -0.71
CA ALA A 104 13.10 13.65 0.01
C ALA A 104 14.08 14.82 -0.14
N LYS A 105 15.40 14.56 -0.17
CA LYS A 105 16.43 15.59 -0.38
C LYS A 105 16.41 16.16 -1.80
N MET A 106 16.22 15.32 -2.82
CA MET A 106 16.23 15.77 -4.21
C MET A 106 15.08 16.73 -4.54
N TRP A 107 13.96 16.56 -3.85
CA TRP A 107 12.79 17.42 -4.03
C TRP A 107 12.99 18.89 -3.69
N GLY A 108 13.98 19.21 -2.85
CA GLY A 108 14.37 20.60 -2.59
C GLY A 108 15.03 21.31 -3.78
N TYR A 109 15.51 20.57 -4.78
CA TYR A 109 16.17 21.14 -5.96
C TYR A 109 15.22 21.35 -7.14
N SER A 110 14.46 20.32 -7.53
CA SER A 110 13.48 20.43 -8.62
C SER A 110 12.32 19.43 -8.46
N PRO A 111 11.06 19.90 -8.38
CA PRO A 111 9.91 19.03 -8.15
C PRO A 111 9.61 18.03 -9.28
N SER A 112 9.71 18.47 -10.53
CA SER A 112 9.43 17.61 -11.70
C SER A 112 10.45 16.49 -11.87
N LEU A 113 11.74 16.78 -11.72
CA LEU A 113 12.80 15.76 -11.81
C LEU A 113 12.73 14.77 -10.63
N SER A 114 12.34 15.25 -9.46
CA SER A 114 12.17 14.41 -8.28
C SER A 114 10.99 13.47 -8.40
N LEU A 115 9.89 13.90 -9.05
CA LEU A 115 8.82 12.99 -9.45
C LEU A 115 9.37 11.90 -10.37
N LEU A 116 10.07 12.26 -11.46
CA LEU A 116 10.65 11.28 -12.39
C LEU A 116 11.54 10.26 -11.67
N MET A 117 12.44 10.73 -10.79
CA MET A 117 13.30 9.87 -9.99
C MET A 117 12.50 8.98 -9.05
N THR A 118 11.43 9.49 -8.44
CA THR A 118 10.52 8.69 -7.60
C THR A 118 9.83 7.59 -8.41
N LEU A 119 9.39 7.88 -9.64
CA LEU A 119 8.77 6.89 -10.53
C LEU A 119 9.77 5.78 -10.88
N ILE A 120 10.99 6.15 -11.28
CA ILE A 120 12.04 5.20 -11.66
C ILE A 120 12.44 4.34 -10.46
N VAL A 121 12.72 4.96 -9.31
CA VAL A 121 13.12 4.24 -8.09
C VAL A 121 11.99 3.35 -7.60
N GLY A 122 10.74 3.84 -7.61
CA GLY A 122 9.56 3.05 -7.27
C GLY A 122 9.43 1.82 -8.17
N ALA A 123 9.55 1.99 -9.48
CA ALA A 123 9.51 0.89 -10.44
C ALA A 123 10.65 -0.13 -10.23
N VAL A 124 11.89 0.33 -10.05
CA VAL A 124 13.05 -0.54 -9.85
C VAL A 124 12.93 -1.33 -8.55
N LEU A 125 12.52 -0.68 -7.44
CA LEU A 125 12.28 -1.40 -6.19
C LEU A 125 11.17 -2.44 -6.35
N SER A 126 10.10 -2.11 -7.09
CA SER A 126 8.96 -3.01 -7.31
C SER A 126 9.30 -4.21 -8.17
N ALA A 127 10.33 -4.12 -9.01
CA ALA A 127 10.83 -5.25 -9.77
C ALA A 127 11.40 -6.37 -8.88
N PHE A 128 11.67 -6.12 -7.60
CA PHE A 128 12.26 -7.11 -6.68
C PHE A 128 11.48 -7.30 -5.38
N ILE A 129 10.61 -6.35 -5.04
CA ILE A 129 9.82 -6.35 -3.81
C ILE A 129 8.36 -6.14 -4.20
N ASN A 130 7.45 -6.86 -3.53
CA ASN A 130 6.02 -6.65 -3.74
C ASN A 130 5.62 -5.16 -3.62
N ASN A 131 4.67 -4.75 -4.45
CA ASN A 131 4.24 -3.35 -4.61
C ASN A 131 3.78 -2.69 -3.29
N THR A 132 3.13 -3.45 -2.39
CA THR A 132 2.47 -2.89 -1.19
C THR A 132 3.45 -2.23 -0.21
N PRO A 133 4.52 -2.90 0.25
CA PRO A 133 5.52 -2.27 1.09
C PRO A 133 6.14 -0.99 0.53
N ILE A 134 6.39 -0.95 -0.79
CA ILE A 134 7.01 0.21 -1.44
C ILE A 134 6.06 1.40 -1.39
N VAL A 135 4.79 1.18 -1.76
CA VAL A 135 3.78 2.25 -1.70
C VAL A 135 3.61 2.74 -0.27
N VAL A 136 3.48 1.84 0.71
CA VAL A 136 3.33 2.21 2.14
C VAL A 136 4.53 3.02 2.63
N LEU A 137 5.75 2.67 2.21
CA LEU A 137 6.97 3.41 2.54
C LEU A 137 7.01 4.80 1.88
N LEU A 138 6.63 4.89 0.60
CA LEU A 138 6.74 6.12 -0.16
C LEU A 138 5.64 7.11 0.19
N LEU A 139 4.39 6.66 0.44
CA LEU A 139 3.25 7.52 0.79
C LEU A 139 3.59 8.63 1.81
N PRO A 140 4.09 8.34 3.03
CA PRO A 140 4.40 9.38 4.02
C PRO A 140 5.54 10.30 3.58
N VAL A 141 6.54 9.77 2.86
CA VAL A 141 7.65 10.56 2.31
C VAL A 141 7.12 11.56 1.28
N LEU A 142 6.31 11.10 0.33
CA LEU A 142 5.77 11.95 -0.72
C LEU A 142 4.81 13.01 -0.14
N ILE A 143 3.94 12.64 0.80
CA ILE A 143 3.01 13.57 1.46
C ILE A 143 3.78 14.67 2.19
N ASN A 144 4.78 14.31 3.02
CA ASN A 144 5.56 15.28 3.78
C ASN A 144 6.31 16.26 2.86
N VAL A 145 6.85 15.75 1.76
CA VAL A 145 7.57 16.59 0.79
C VAL A 145 6.62 17.51 0.03
N SER A 146 5.46 17.01 -0.40
CA SER A 146 4.42 17.84 -1.01
C SER A 146 3.97 18.97 -0.06
N LEU A 147 3.81 18.69 1.24
CA LEU A 147 3.49 19.70 2.25
C LEU A 147 4.61 20.75 2.41
N LYS A 148 5.88 20.34 2.49
CA LYS A 148 7.02 21.25 2.62
C LYS A 148 7.24 22.13 1.39
N THR A 149 6.87 21.64 0.22
CA THR A 149 7.06 22.34 -1.07
C THR A 149 5.83 23.10 -1.53
N GLY A 150 4.71 23.03 -0.79
CA GLY A 150 3.45 23.65 -1.16
C GLY A 150 2.76 23.03 -2.39
N GLN A 151 3.16 21.83 -2.80
CA GLN A 151 2.57 21.12 -3.94
C GLN A 151 1.41 20.22 -3.53
N SER A 152 0.51 19.92 -4.47
CA SER A 152 -0.59 18.98 -4.22
C SER A 152 -0.05 17.54 -4.14
N PRO A 153 -0.27 16.80 -3.03
CA PRO A 153 0.12 15.39 -2.94
C PRO A 153 -0.56 14.55 -4.03
N SER A 154 -1.78 14.93 -4.43
CA SER A 154 -2.54 14.29 -5.50
C SER A 154 -1.81 14.26 -6.84
N GLY A 155 -0.93 15.21 -7.15
CA GLY A 155 -0.16 15.18 -8.40
C GLY A 155 0.89 14.07 -8.47
N THR A 156 1.30 13.50 -7.32
CA THR A 156 2.48 12.62 -7.21
C THR A 156 2.11 11.19 -6.79
N LEU A 157 1.13 11.02 -5.90
CA LEU A 157 0.83 9.71 -5.28
C LEU A 157 0.33 8.66 -6.30
N MET A 158 -0.60 9.05 -7.18
CA MET A 158 -1.13 8.16 -8.23
C MET A 158 -0.07 7.76 -9.26
N PRO A 159 0.71 8.70 -9.85
CA PRO A 159 1.82 8.33 -10.72
C PRO A 159 2.83 7.38 -10.07
N MET A 160 3.22 7.64 -8.81
CA MET A 160 4.11 6.72 -8.08
C MET A 160 3.50 5.34 -7.93
N GLY A 161 2.24 5.25 -7.50
CA GLY A 161 1.54 3.96 -7.35
C GLY A 161 1.51 3.18 -8.66
N LEU A 162 1.15 3.84 -9.77
CA LEU A 162 1.12 3.21 -11.09
C LEU A 162 2.53 2.80 -11.58
N ALA A 163 3.56 3.59 -11.28
CA ALA A 163 4.94 3.24 -11.60
C ALA A 163 5.44 2.00 -10.83
N THR A 164 5.03 1.81 -9.58
CA THR A 164 5.33 0.57 -8.84
C THR A 164 4.71 -0.65 -9.52
N LEU A 165 3.49 -0.54 -10.07
CA LEU A 165 2.86 -1.63 -10.82
C LEU A 165 3.63 -1.97 -12.11
N LEU A 166 4.11 -0.96 -12.85
CA LEU A 166 4.96 -1.16 -14.04
C LEU A 166 6.25 -1.92 -13.68
N GLY A 167 6.90 -1.50 -12.59
CA GLY A 167 8.09 -2.15 -12.07
C GLY A 167 7.86 -3.62 -11.71
N GLY A 168 6.78 -3.89 -10.96
CA GLY A 168 6.43 -5.25 -10.53
C GLY A 168 6.13 -6.20 -11.69
N MET A 169 5.63 -5.66 -12.81
CA MET A 169 5.39 -6.46 -14.03
C MET A 169 6.70 -6.94 -14.70
N SER A 170 7.84 -6.30 -14.44
CA SER A 170 9.08 -6.52 -15.22
C SER A 170 9.85 -7.79 -14.89
N THR A 171 9.60 -8.43 -13.75
CA THR A 171 10.30 -9.66 -13.36
C THR A 171 9.33 -10.71 -12.86
N THR A 172 9.76 -11.96 -12.86
CA THR A 172 8.99 -13.08 -12.30
C THR A 172 8.67 -12.86 -10.81
N ILE A 173 9.56 -12.20 -10.06
CA ILE A 173 9.43 -12.01 -8.60
C ILE A 173 8.62 -10.75 -8.23
N GLY A 174 8.53 -9.75 -9.12
CA GLY A 174 7.98 -8.45 -8.79
C GLY A 174 6.52 -8.47 -8.30
N THR A 175 5.71 -9.42 -8.77
CA THR A 175 4.35 -9.62 -8.27
C THR A 175 3.97 -11.08 -8.11
N SER A 176 3.03 -11.35 -7.19
CA SER A 176 2.40 -12.68 -7.04
C SER A 176 1.71 -13.16 -8.32
N THR A 177 1.20 -12.24 -9.13
CA THR A 177 0.53 -12.54 -10.40
C THR A 177 1.49 -13.16 -11.41
N ASN A 178 2.72 -12.64 -11.49
CA ASN A 178 3.73 -13.14 -12.42
C ASN A 178 4.16 -14.56 -12.05
N LEU A 179 4.41 -14.80 -10.76
CA LEU A 179 4.71 -16.13 -10.23
C LEU A 179 3.59 -17.12 -10.52
N LEU A 180 2.33 -16.70 -10.37
CA LEU A 180 1.16 -17.51 -10.71
C LEU A 180 1.14 -17.90 -12.19
N VAL A 181 1.33 -16.95 -13.11
CA VAL A 181 1.27 -17.24 -14.55
C VAL A 181 2.41 -18.15 -14.98
N VAL A 182 3.64 -17.83 -14.59
CA VAL A 182 4.82 -18.64 -14.90
C VAL A 182 4.65 -20.06 -14.35
N GLN A 183 4.13 -20.19 -13.13
CA GLN A 183 3.94 -21.49 -12.52
C GLN A 183 2.87 -22.32 -13.23
N VAL A 184 1.70 -21.73 -13.51
CA VAL A 184 0.65 -22.42 -14.24
C VAL A 184 1.16 -22.83 -15.63
N ALA A 185 1.97 -22.00 -16.30
CA ALA A 185 2.54 -22.37 -17.58
C ALA A 185 3.52 -23.55 -17.48
N GLU A 186 4.42 -23.55 -16.49
CA GLU A 186 5.37 -24.64 -16.24
C GLU A 186 4.65 -25.98 -16.00
N ASP A 187 3.59 -25.97 -15.19
CA ASP A 187 2.77 -27.18 -14.93
C ASP A 187 2.01 -27.69 -16.15
N LEU A 188 1.82 -26.84 -17.16
CA LEU A 188 1.23 -27.18 -18.45
C LEU A 188 2.26 -27.67 -19.48
N GLY A 189 3.52 -27.84 -19.05
CA GLY A 189 4.61 -28.31 -19.91
C GLY A 189 5.27 -27.20 -20.73
N VAL A 190 4.99 -25.93 -20.44
CA VAL A 190 5.74 -24.80 -21.02
C VAL A 190 7.12 -24.76 -20.36
N PRO A 191 8.20 -24.51 -21.11
CA PRO A 191 9.52 -24.30 -20.51
C PRO A 191 9.48 -23.25 -19.39
N LYS A 192 10.24 -23.49 -18.32
CA LYS A 192 10.34 -22.59 -17.18
C LYS A 192 10.84 -21.22 -17.65
N PHE A 193 10.12 -20.17 -17.25
CA PHE A 193 10.56 -18.80 -17.47
C PHE A 193 11.64 -18.43 -16.45
N ASP A 194 12.78 -17.96 -16.94
CA ASP A 194 13.81 -17.35 -16.10
C ASP A 194 13.34 -15.98 -15.60
N MET A 195 14.07 -15.44 -14.62
CA MET A 195 13.67 -14.23 -13.90
C MET A 195 13.47 -13.00 -14.82
N PHE A 196 14.22 -12.91 -15.92
CA PHE A 196 14.32 -11.73 -16.78
C PHE A 196 13.85 -11.95 -18.23
N ASP A 197 13.27 -13.11 -18.56
CA ASP A 197 12.90 -13.46 -19.95
C ASP A 197 11.98 -12.42 -20.60
N PHE A 198 11.05 -11.87 -19.83
CA PHE A 198 10.10 -10.86 -20.28
C PHE A 198 10.41 -9.46 -19.76
N ALA A 199 11.58 -9.25 -19.14
CA ALA A 199 11.96 -7.93 -18.60
C ALA A 199 12.17 -6.90 -19.70
N LEU A 200 12.83 -7.28 -20.79
CA LEU A 200 13.14 -6.37 -21.91
C LEU A 200 11.89 -5.71 -22.51
N PRO A 201 10.85 -6.46 -22.96
CA PRO A 201 9.64 -5.82 -23.51
C PRO A 201 8.93 -4.94 -22.47
N VAL A 202 8.92 -5.35 -21.20
CA VAL A 202 8.31 -4.55 -20.12
C VAL A 202 9.09 -3.27 -19.86
N ILE A 203 10.41 -3.28 -19.87
CA ILE A 203 11.24 -2.08 -19.65
C ILE A 203 10.99 -1.05 -20.77
N ILE A 204 10.94 -1.49 -22.02
CA ILE A 204 10.68 -0.61 -23.17
C ILE A 204 9.28 0.01 -23.08
N ALA A 205 8.26 -0.81 -22.81
CA ALA A 205 6.89 -0.34 -22.62
C ALA A 205 6.78 0.60 -21.39
N SER A 206 7.44 0.25 -20.29
CA SER A 206 7.47 1.02 -19.05
C SER A 206 8.16 2.36 -19.23
N ALA A 207 9.15 2.49 -20.11
CA ALA A 207 9.76 3.78 -20.41
C ALA A 207 8.73 4.75 -21.01
N LEU A 208 7.91 4.30 -21.96
CA LEU A 208 6.82 5.10 -22.53
C LEU A 208 5.77 5.46 -21.49
N ALA A 209 5.42 4.50 -20.64
CA ALA A 209 4.47 4.70 -19.56
C ALA A 209 4.99 5.66 -18.47
N ILE A 210 6.26 5.58 -18.09
CA ILE A 210 6.90 6.50 -17.13
C ILE A 210 6.94 7.92 -17.71
N LEU A 211 7.23 8.08 -19.01
CA LEU A 211 7.15 9.39 -19.67
C LEU A 211 5.74 9.97 -19.61
N TYR A 212 4.70 9.15 -19.85
CA TYR A 212 3.31 9.56 -19.67
C TYR A 212 2.99 9.94 -18.21
N LEU A 213 3.39 9.12 -17.25
CA LEU A 213 3.16 9.35 -15.82
C LEU A 213 3.91 10.58 -15.28
N TRP A 214 5.04 10.94 -15.90
CA TRP A 214 5.84 12.10 -15.55
C TRP A 214 5.33 13.39 -16.18
N LEU A 215 5.01 13.37 -17.48
CA LEU A 215 4.71 14.59 -18.24
C LEU A 215 3.23 14.89 -18.34
N VAL A 216 2.39 13.85 -18.48
CA VAL A 216 0.97 14.01 -18.86
C VAL A 216 0.05 13.75 -17.67
N ALA A 217 0.30 12.71 -16.88
CA ALA A 217 -0.57 12.39 -15.74
C ALA A 217 -0.71 13.55 -14.73
N PRO A 218 0.36 14.26 -14.31
CA PRO A 218 0.22 15.36 -13.36
C PRO A 218 -0.62 16.53 -13.89
N LEU A 219 -0.72 16.70 -15.21
CA LEU A 219 -1.55 17.73 -15.85
C LEU A 219 -3.04 17.36 -15.89
N ILE A 220 -3.35 16.07 -15.90
CA ILE A 220 -4.71 15.53 -16.04
C ILE A 220 -5.38 15.31 -14.66
N ILE A 221 -4.58 15.03 -13.64
CA ILE A 221 -5.04 14.76 -12.29
C ILE A 221 -5.62 16.03 -11.67
N PRO A 222 -6.90 16.03 -11.24
CA PRO A 222 -7.45 17.17 -10.53
C PRO A 222 -6.76 17.34 -9.18
N GLU A 223 -6.52 18.58 -8.78
CA GLU A 223 -6.03 18.87 -7.43
C GLU A 223 -7.05 18.37 -6.39
N ARG A 224 -6.62 17.44 -5.56
CA ARG A 224 -7.36 16.95 -4.41
C ARG A 224 -6.57 17.32 -3.17
N LEU A 225 -7.24 17.92 -2.20
CA LEU A 225 -6.66 18.01 -0.87
C LEU A 225 -6.85 16.67 -0.18
N PRO A 226 -5.77 16.04 0.32
CA PRO A 226 -5.89 14.83 1.12
C PRO A 226 -6.90 15.05 2.25
N PRO A 227 -7.66 14.03 2.65
CA PRO A 227 -8.50 14.10 3.85
C PRO A 227 -7.68 14.37 5.13
N LEU A 228 -6.35 14.16 5.09
CA LEU A 228 -5.37 14.55 6.11
C LEU A 228 -5.15 16.07 6.16
N ARG A 229 -6.24 16.84 6.09
CA ARG A 229 -6.22 18.28 5.80
C ARG A 229 -6.00 19.16 7.02
N ASP A 230 -5.26 18.69 8.03
CA ASP A 230 -4.93 19.56 9.16
C ASP A 230 -3.54 19.33 9.75
N THR A 231 -2.54 19.65 8.93
CA THR A 231 -1.20 20.02 9.36
C THR A 231 -1.01 21.54 9.31
N SER A 232 -2.07 22.32 9.57
CA SER A 232 -1.89 23.73 9.93
C SER A 232 -0.95 23.77 11.14
N PRO A 233 0.02 24.70 11.23
CA PRO A 233 0.82 24.88 12.44
C PRO A 233 -0.14 25.07 13.61
N ARG A 234 -0.24 24.06 14.47
CA ARG A 234 -1.30 24.01 15.47
C ARG A 234 -1.07 25.11 16.48
N VAL A 235 -2.15 25.83 16.79
CA VAL A 235 -2.13 27.00 17.65
C VAL A 235 -2.42 26.53 19.08
N PHE A 236 -1.58 26.89 20.02
CA PHE A 236 -1.63 26.49 21.42
C PHE A 236 -2.06 27.65 22.30
N THR A 237 -2.94 27.40 23.26
CA THR A 237 -3.28 28.39 24.29
C THR A 237 -2.41 28.16 25.53
N ALA A 238 -1.64 29.17 25.96
CA ALA A 238 -0.76 29.13 27.12
C ALA A 238 -0.96 30.33 28.05
N GLU A 239 -0.58 30.19 29.32
CA GLU A 239 -0.57 31.29 30.29
C GLU A 239 0.84 31.88 30.41
N LEU A 240 1.00 33.15 30.08
CA LEU A 240 2.23 33.92 30.32
C LEU A 240 2.07 34.69 31.63
N LYS A 241 2.75 34.25 32.70
CA LYS A 241 2.78 34.98 33.97
C LYS A 241 3.86 36.04 33.93
N ILE A 242 3.49 37.29 34.18
CA ILE A 242 4.43 38.41 34.17
C ILE A 242 5.29 38.38 35.43
N ASN A 243 6.61 38.34 35.26
CA ASN A 243 7.57 38.34 36.36
C ASN A 243 7.78 39.76 36.90
N GLU A 244 8.18 39.88 38.17
CA GLU A 244 8.54 41.16 38.78
C GLU A 244 9.76 41.79 38.08
N GLY A 245 9.67 43.07 37.72
CA GLY A 245 10.74 43.79 37.01
C GLY A 245 10.89 43.44 35.52
N SER A 246 9.94 42.69 34.95
CA SER A 246 9.92 42.36 33.52
C SER A 246 9.47 43.55 32.65
N TYR A 247 9.73 43.49 31.35
CA TYR A 247 9.37 44.58 30.42
C TYR A 247 7.87 44.91 30.44
N ALA A 248 7.03 43.89 30.63
CA ALA A 248 5.57 44.03 30.64
C ALA A 248 5.02 44.66 31.93
N ASP A 249 5.80 44.70 33.01
CA ASP A 249 5.37 45.28 34.29
C ASP A 249 5.24 46.81 34.22
N GLY A 250 4.05 47.32 34.53
CA GLY A 250 3.73 48.75 34.47
C GLY A 250 3.51 49.30 33.05
N LYS A 251 3.45 48.44 32.02
CA LYS A 251 3.13 48.84 30.64
C LYS A 251 1.66 48.61 30.30
N THR A 252 1.15 49.39 29.35
CA THR A 252 -0.18 49.19 28.79
C THR A 252 -0.18 48.04 27.79
N LEU A 253 -1.32 47.35 27.66
CA LEU A 253 -1.53 46.27 26.71
C LEU A 253 -1.21 46.69 25.26
N ALA A 254 -1.49 47.94 24.89
CA ALA A 254 -1.13 48.52 23.60
C ALA A 254 0.38 48.47 23.34
N LYS A 255 1.21 48.92 24.31
CA LYS A 255 2.67 48.92 24.17
C LYS A 255 3.27 47.51 24.11
N ILE A 256 2.64 46.56 24.80
CA ILE A 256 3.02 45.14 24.76
C ILE A 256 2.74 44.56 23.37
N ARG A 257 1.58 44.89 22.77
CA ARG A 257 1.24 44.48 21.40
C ARG A 257 2.16 45.12 20.37
N ASP A 258 2.47 46.40 20.52
CA ASP A 258 3.36 47.13 19.60
C ASP A 258 4.78 46.54 19.58
N LYS A 259 5.29 46.12 20.75
CA LYS A 259 6.63 45.49 20.83
C LYS A 259 6.69 44.13 20.11
N LEU A 260 5.56 43.44 19.98
CA LEU A 260 5.46 42.14 19.33
C LEU A 260 4.83 42.25 17.93
N ASP A 261 4.94 43.42 17.28
CA ASP A 261 4.40 43.72 15.94
C ASP A 261 2.91 43.39 15.78
N GLY A 262 2.13 43.46 16.86
CA GLY A 262 0.71 43.10 16.88
C GLY A 262 0.41 41.60 16.71
N LYS A 263 1.42 40.73 16.72
CA LYS A 263 1.26 39.28 16.53
C LYS A 263 0.60 38.59 17.72
N ILE A 264 0.81 39.11 18.93
CA ILE A 264 0.33 38.48 20.16
C ILE A 264 -1.20 38.60 20.34
N SER A 265 -1.90 37.46 20.29
CA SER A 265 -3.34 37.40 20.58
C SER A 265 -3.59 37.10 22.06
N ILE A 266 -3.84 38.15 22.85
CA ILE A 266 -4.20 38.01 24.27
C ILE A 266 -5.72 37.88 24.38
N SER A 267 -6.18 36.70 24.76
CA SER A 267 -7.59 36.34 24.86
C SER A 267 -8.21 36.71 26.22
N ARG A 268 -7.40 36.69 27.29
CA ARG A 268 -7.82 37.02 28.66
C ARG A 268 -6.64 37.45 29.51
N ILE A 269 -6.88 38.35 30.46
CA ILE A 269 -5.94 38.72 31.52
C ILE A 269 -6.55 38.27 32.85
N VAL A 270 -5.80 37.51 33.65
CA VAL A 270 -6.22 37.08 34.99
C VAL A 270 -5.31 37.71 36.02
N ARG A 271 -5.89 38.45 36.97
CA ARG A 271 -5.19 39.11 38.07
C ARG A 271 -5.57 38.43 39.40
N GLY A 272 -4.56 38.06 40.19
CA GLY A 272 -4.75 37.30 41.42
C GLY A 272 -5.37 35.92 41.17
N ASP A 273 -6.21 35.45 42.10
CA ASP A 273 -6.71 34.07 42.06
C ASP A 273 -7.90 33.84 41.11
N ASN A 274 -8.62 34.89 40.67
CA ASN A 274 -9.76 34.74 39.74
C ASN A 274 -10.30 36.03 39.09
N LEU A 275 -9.61 37.17 39.14
CA LEU A 275 -10.14 38.41 38.57
C LEU A 275 -9.84 38.48 37.07
N SER A 276 -10.86 38.24 36.23
CA SER A 276 -10.74 38.38 34.77
C SER A 276 -10.84 39.86 34.38
N ILE A 277 -9.79 40.41 33.79
CA ILE A 277 -9.73 41.78 33.29
C ILE A 277 -10.01 41.79 31.79
N ALA A 278 -10.78 42.76 31.32
CA ALA A 278 -11.04 42.96 29.89
C ALA A 278 -9.76 43.37 29.16
N THR A 279 -9.53 42.85 27.95
CA THR A 279 -8.34 43.11 27.14
C THR A 279 -8.43 44.45 26.39
N LEU A 280 -8.60 45.56 27.12
CA LEU A 280 -8.62 46.91 26.55
C LEU A 280 -7.19 47.43 26.34
N PRO A 281 -6.92 48.23 25.29
CA PRO A 281 -5.56 48.73 24.98
C PRO A 281 -4.89 49.51 26.13
N ASP A 282 -5.68 50.19 26.94
CA ASP A 282 -5.22 51.07 28.03
C ASP A 282 -4.97 50.34 29.35
N VAL A 283 -5.25 49.03 29.41
CA VAL A 283 -5.05 48.23 30.63
C VAL A 283 -3.57 48.12 30.94
N VAL A 284 -3.19 48.52 32.15
CA VAL A 284 -1.83 48.39 32.68
C VAL A 284 -1.65 46.98 33.25
N ILE A 285 -0.65 46.28 32.76
CA ILE A 285 -0.25 44.95 33.22
C ILE A 285 0.69 45.11 34.41
N HIS A 286 0.48 44.28 35.43
CA HIS A 286 1.32 44.26 36.64
C HIS A 286 2.01 42.91 36.80
N ALA A 287 3.13 42.90 37.50
CA ALA A 287 3.76 41.67 37.96
C ALA A 287 2.74 40.75 38.67
N GLY A 288 2.78 39.46 38.31
CA GLY A 288 1.83 38.45 38.79
C GLY A 288 0.57 38.28 37.94
N ASP A 289 0.28 39.18 37.01
CA ASP A 289 -0.80 38.99 36.02
C ASP A 289 -0.49 37.80 35.11
N ARG A 290 -1.54 37.06 34.72
CA ARG A 290 -1.45 35.95 33.77
C ARG A 290 -2.17 36.29 32.48
N LEU A 291 -1.43 36.30 31.39
CA LEU A 291 -1.94 36.57 30.05
C LEU A 291 -2.23 35.24 29.35
N LEU A 292 -3.48 35.02 28.96
CA LEU A 292 -3.86 33.84 28.18
C LEU A 292 -3.66 34.14 26.69
N VAL A 293 -2.67 33.50 26.09
CA VAL A 293 -2.22 33.76 24.71
C VAL A 293 -2.37 32.51 23.87
N THR A 294 -2.89 32.69 22.65
CA THR A 294 -3.10 31.59 21.70
C THR A 294 -2.22 31.80 20.47
N ASP A 295 -1.16 30.99 20.35
CA ASP A 295 -0.21 31.04 19.22
C ASP A 295 0.58 29.72 19.03
N THR A 296 1.40 29.62 17.99
CA THR A 296 2.32 28.50 17.75
C THR A 296 3.41 28.40 18.83
N PRO A 297 4.02 27.22 19.06
CA PRO A 297 5.02 27.04 20.13
C PRO A 297 6.25 27.92 20.01
N ASP A 298 6.67 28.22 18.77
CA ASP A 298 7.83 29.07 18.50
C ASP A 298 7.52 30.53 18.89
N ASN A 299 6.34 31.03 18.52
CA ASN A 299 5.88 32.36 18.91
C ASN A 299 5.65 32.49 20.43
N LEU A 300 5.13 31.45 21.09
CA LEU A 300 4.93 31.47 22.55
C LEU A 300 6.25 31.58 23.32
N ARG A 301 7.32 30.93 22.85
CA ARG A 301 8.67 31.10 23.43
C ARG A 301 9.25 32.48 23.16
N GLU A 302 9.03 33.01 21.95
CA GLU A 302 9.45 34.38 21.62
C GLU A 302 8.79 35.39 22.57
N TYR A 303 7.50 35.22 22.88
CA TYR A 303 6.77 36.07 23.82
C TYR A 303 7.28 35.94 25.25
N GLU A 304 7.66 34.75 25.69
CA GLU A 304 8.27 34.52 27.01
C GLU A 304 9.55 35.36 27.18
N ILE A 305 10.43 35.30 26.17
CA ILE A 305 11.72 35.99 26.17
C ILE A 305 11.53 37.52 26.06
N GLU A 306 10.73 37.99 25.11
CA GLU A 306 10.56 39.42 24.81
C GLU A 306 9.80 40.19 25.91
N LEU A 307 8.89 39.51 26.61
CA LEU A 307 8.11 40.09 27.70
C LEU A 307 8.74 39.87 29.08
N GLY A 308 9.75 38.99 29.19
CA GLY A 308 10.32 38.57 30.47
C GLY A 308 9.30 37.85 31.35
N ALA A 309 8.38 37.10 30.73
CA ALA A 309 7.33 36.34 31.39
C ALA A 309 7.79 34.91 31.67
N SER A 310 7.01 34.17 32.46
CA SER A 310 7.19 32.73 32.67
C SER A 310 6.00 31.99 32.07
N LEU A 311 6.23 30.96 31.25
CA LEU A 311 5.16 30.15 30.67
C LEU A 311 4.57 29.16 31.69
N TYR A 312 3.25 29.09 31.80
CA TYR A 312 2.51 28.16 32.66
C TYR A 312 1.55 27.31 31.82
N THR A 313 1.42 26.03 32.18
CA THR A 313 0.42 25.11 31.63
C THR A 313 -0.46 24.61 32.79
N GLY A 314 -1.64 25.21 32.94
CA GLY A 314 -2.53 24.90 34.07
C GLY A 314 -1.96 25.35 35.42
N ARG A 315 -1.70 24.41 36.35
CA ARG A 315 -1.31 24.71 37.75
C ARG A 315 0.18 24.55 38.07
N LYS A 316 1.05 24.21 37.11
CA LYS A 316 2.48 23.99 37.35
C LYS A 316 3.34 25.04 36.65
N GLN A 317 4.32 25.58 37.39
CA GLN A 317 5.36 26.46 36.87
C GLN A 317 6.37 25.65 36.06
N VAL A 318 6.71 26.13 34.88
CA VAL A 318 7.82 25.62 34.08
C VAL A 318 9.11 26.31 34.57
N GLY A 319 10.15 25.53 34.92
CA GLY A 319 11.41 26.06 35.50
C GLY A 319 12.43 24.94 35.75
N GLU A 320 13.63 25.21 36.27
CA GLU A 320 14.75 24.24 36.36
C GLU A 320 14.47 22.90 37.06
N SER A 321 13.46 22.82 37.94
CA SER A 321 13.01 21.57 38.58
C SER A 321 11.91 20.83 37.79
N ASN A 322 11.36 21.47 36.77
CA ASN A 322 10.47 20.90 35.75
C ASN A 322 10.71 21.62 34.40
N PRO A 323 11.91 21.47 33.83
CA PRO A 323 12.34 22.29 32.71
C PRO A 323 11.52 21.95 31.47
N LEU A 324 11.36 22.92 30.56
CA LEU A 324 11.09 22.68 29.13
C LEU A 324 12.30 22.00 28.46
N SER A 325 12.93 21.03 29.12
CA SER A 325 13.84 20.11 28.48
C SER A 325 13.01 19.19 27.62
N ALA A 326 12.99 19.52 26.33
CA ALA A 326 12.66 18.64 25.23
C ALA A 326 13.64 17.44 25.20
N GLY A 327 13.53 16.57 26.20
CA GLY A 327 14.16 15.26 26.23
C GLY A 327 13.14 14.15 26.04
N ASP A 328 11.94 14.29 26.64
CA ASP A 328 11.09 13.11 26.75
C ASP A 328 9.58 13.32 26.81
N GLN A 329 9.04 14.52 26.57
CA GLN A 329 7.59 14.73 26.46
C GLN A 329 7.25 15.01 24.99
N SER A 330 6.43 14.15 24.39
CA SER A 330 5.97 14.28 23.01
C SER A 330 4.46 14.43 22.96
N ILE A 331 3.99 15.14 21.93
CA ILE A 331 2.58 15.21 21.58
C ILE A 331 2.34 14.15 20.52
N ALA A 332 1.21 13.46 20.64
CA ALA A 332 0.89 12.26 19.92
C ALA A 332 -0.58 12.29 19.50
N GLU A 333 -0.85 12.12 18.22
CA GLU A 333 -2.20 11.84 17.74
C GLU A 333 -2.50 10.36 17.80
N LEU A 334 -3.55 9.96 18.51
CA LEU A 334 -3.96 8.55 18.64
C LEU A 334 -5.30 8.32 17.95
N VAL A 335 -5.32 7.49 16.91
CA VAL A 335 -6.55 7.01 16.28
C VAL A 335 -7.08 5.80 17.04
N ILE A 336 -8.37 5.83 17.31
CA ILE A 336 -9.10 4.71 17.91
C ILE A 336 -9.37 3.65 16.83
N THR A 337 -8.75 2.48 16.96
CA THR A 337 -8.93 1.34 16.04
C THR A 337 -10.00 0.36 16.53
N SER A 338 -10.43 -0.58 15.67
CA SER A 338 -11.52 -1.54 15.93
C SER A 338 -11.30 -2.48 17.13
N GLY A 339 -10.10 -2.49 17.74
CA GLY A 339 -9.74 -3.28 18.92
C GLY A 339 -9.41 -2.43 20.15
N SER A 340 -9.69 -1.13 20.13
CA SER A 340 -9.34 -0.22 21.22
C SER A 340 -10.26 -0.42 22.44
N LEU A 341 -9.66 -0.52 23.63
CA LEU A 341 -10.36 -0.51 24.91
C LEU A 341 -11.03 0.83 25.22
N LEU A 342 -10.80 1.86 24.40
CA LEU A 342 -11.40 3.18 24.52
C LEU A 342 -12.62 3.35 23.62
N ASP A 343 -12.97 2.36 22.78
CA ASP A 343 -14.19 2.42 21.98
C ASP A 343 -15.44 2.38 22.87
N ARG A 344 -16.38 3.29 22.61
CA ARG A 344 -17.63 3.49 23.36
C ARG A 344 -17.45 3.88 24.83
N VAL A 345 -16.26 4.33 25.22
CA VAL A 345 -15.99 4.83 26.57
C VAL A 345 -16.12 6.36 26.59
N ARG A 346 -16.64 6.93 27.68
CA ARG A 346 -16.65 8.39 27.85
C ARG A 346 -15.23 8.89 28.13
N VAL A 347 -14.90 10.07 27.64
CA VAL A 347 -13.56 10.67 27.84
C VAL A 347 -13.17 10.75 29.32
N GLY A 348 -14.11 11.11 30.21
CA GLY A 348 -13.86 11.13 31.66
C GLY A 348 -13.56 9.75 32.26
N ASP A 349 -14.21 8.70 31.72
CA ASP A 349 -14.06 7.31 32.20
C ASP A 349 -12.84 6.60 31.61
N ALA A 350 -12.31 7.11 30.50
CA ALA A 350 -11.12 6.57 29.83
C ALA A 350 -9.85 6.64 30.69
N ARG A 351 -9.81 7.55 31.68
CA ARG A 351 -8.70 7.71 32.63
C ARG A 351 -7.33 7.75 31.95
N LEU A 352 -7.22 8.55 30.88
CA LEU A 352 -6.03 8.61 30.02
C LEU A 352 -4.74 8.93 30.79
N GLU A 353 -4.82 9.85 31.76
CA GLU A 353 -3.67 10.28 32.55
C GLU A 353 -3.20 9.18 33.52
N SER A 354 -4.13 8.60 34.30
CA SER A 354 -3.78 7.60 35.32
C SER A 354 -3.47 6.21 34.77
N LYS A 355 -4.07 5.83 33.63
CA LYS A 355 -3.89 4.51 33.03
C LYS A 355 -2.78 4.47 31.99
N PHE A 356 -2.60 5.55 31.22
CA PHE A 356 -1.67 5.58 30.10
C PHE A 356 -0.57 6.64 30.25
N GLY A 357 -0.60 7.49 31.29
CA GLY A 357 0.33 8.61 31.40
C GLY A 357 0.14 9.65 30.30
N LEU A 358 -1.06 9.71 29.71
CA LEU A 358 -1.40 10.55 28.57
C LEU A 358 -2.42 11.60 28.96
N THR A 359 -2.10 12.86 28.72
CA THR A 359 -3.00 14.00 28.93
C THR A 359 -3.75 14.30 27.64
N LEU A 360 -5.09 14.27 27.66
CA LEU A 360 -5.90 14.60 26.48
C LEU A 360 -5.91 16.12 26.23
N LEU A 361 -5.53 16.51 25.02
CA LEU A 361 -5.50 17.89 24.55
C LEU A 361 -6.72 18.24 23.68
N ALA A 362 -7.12 17.34 22.79
CA ALA A 362 -8.26 17.54 21.89
C ALA A 362 -8.84 16.21 21.40
N ILE A 363 -10.11 16.23 20.96
CA ILE A 363 -10.76 15.11 20.27
C ILE A 363 -11.34 15.58 18.95
N HIS A 364 -11.04 14.84 17.88
CA HIS A 364 -11.60 15.05 16.55
C HIS A 364 -12.47 13.85 16.17
N SER A 365 -13.73 14.12 15.78
CA SER A 365 -14.69 13.09 15.38
C SER A 365 -15.57 13.60 14.23
N GLN A 366 -15.60 12.84 13.12
CA GLN A 366 -16.43 13.10 11.94
C GLN A 366 -16.45 14.56 11.45
N GLY A 367 -15.27 15.19 11.33
CA GLY A 367 -15.14 16.55 10.81
C GLY A 367 -15.54 17.67 11.77
N LYS A 368 -15.79 17.36 13.06
CA LYS A 368 -15.99 18.36 14.12
C LYS A 368 -14.90 18.23 15.17
N GLU A 369 -14.09 19.28 15.29
CA GLU A 369 -13.09 19.42 16.34
C GLU A 369 -13.74 19.89 17.64
N THR A 370 -13.30 19.35 18.77
CA THR A 370 -13.73 19.82 20.08
C THR A 370 -12.55 19.80 21.04
N SER A 371 -12.10 21.00 21.42
CA SER A 371 -11.03 21.21 22.42
C SER A 371 -11.41 20.61 23.77
N ALA A 372 -10.44 20.07 24.50
CA ALA A 372 -10.61 19.53 25.86
C ALA A 372 -11.18 20.53 26.89
N LEU A 373 -11.16 21.83 26.56
CA LEU A 373 -11.71 22.92 27.39
C LEU A 373 -13.18 23.27 27.06
N SER A 374 -13.79 22.61 26.06
CA SER A 374 -15.22 22.80 25.77
C SER A 374 -16.07 22.21 26.89
N LYS A 375 -17.08 22.95 27.36
CA LYS A 375 -18.06 22.42 28.34
C LYS A 375 -18.65 21.11 27.81
N GLY A 376 -18.48 20.00 28.54
CA GLY A 376 -19.05 18.69 28.20
C GLY A 376 -18.11 17.70 27.49
N VAL A 377 -16.81 17.98 27.32
CA VAL A 377 -15.87 17.02 26.70
C VAL A 377 -15.79 15.71 27.47
N ASN A 378 -15.80 15.75 28.80
CA ASN A 378 -15.75 14.55 29.65
C ASN A 378 -16.97 13.63 29.45
N ASP A 379 -18.12 14.18 29.04
CA ASP A 379 -19.34 13.41 28.78
C ASP A 379 -19.37 12.79 27.38
N ARG A 380 -18.43 13.15 26.50
CA ARG A 380 -18.39 12.67 25.12
C ARG A 380 -17.93 11.22 25.06
N VAL A 381 -18.62 10.43 24.26
CA VAL A 381 -18.28 9.02 23.98
C VAL A 381 -17.29 8.96 22.83
N ILE A 382 -16.17 8.30 23.07
CA ILE A 382 -15.13 8.01 22.08
C ILE A 382 -15.64 6.90 21.16
N HIS A 383 -15.51 7.07 19.85
CA HIS A 383 -15.86 6.06 18.86
C HIS A 383 -14.64 5.63 18.05
N GLN A 384 -14.70 4.44 17.47
CA GLN A 384 -13.77 4.03 16.43
C GLN A 384 -13.65 5.08 15.32
N GLY A 385 -12.41 5.41 14.93
CA GLY A 385 -12.09 6.42 13.94
C GLY A 385 -11.93 7.85 14.50
N ASP A 386 -12.23 8.06 15.79
CA ASP A 386 -11.89 9.31 16.47
C ASP A 386 -10.37 9.46 16.61
N VAL A 387 -9.90 10.71 16.56
CA VAL A 387 -8.49 11.06 16.78
C VAL A 387 -8.38 11.82 18.10
N LEU A 388 -7.58 11.28 19.02
CA LEU A 388 -7.24 11.91 20.29
C LEU A 388 -5.88 12.58 20.18
N LEU A 389 -5.80 13.88 20.40
CA LEU A 389 -4.53 14.55 20.60
C LEU A 389 -4.14 14.40 22.06
N VAL A 390 -3.02 13.75 22.34
CA VAL A 390 -2.54 13.52 23.70
C VAL A 390 -1.10 13.99 23.87
N GLN A 391 -0.74 14.35 25.10
CA GLN A 391 0.63 14.67 25.50
C GLN A 391 1.08 13.69 26.57
N GLY A 392 2.29 13.16 26.45
CA GLY A 392 2.86 12.29 27.47
C GLY A 392 4.35 12.07 27.25
N SER A 393 4.97 11.23 28.07
CA SER A 393 6.38 10.91 27.86
C SER A 393 6.59 10.06 26.60
N ASN A 394 7.77 10.12 25.97
CA ASN A 394 8.12 9.25 24.84
C ASN A 394 7.95 7.77 25.20
N GLU A 395 8.24 7.41 26.45
CA GLU A 395 8.05 6.07 26.98
C GLU A 395 6.58 5.69 27.09
N ALA A 396 5.72 6.60 27.57
CA ALA A 396 4.28 6.41 27.63
C ALA A 396 3.66 6.27 26.23
N ILE A 397 4.08 7.13 25.29
CA ILE A 397 3.64 7.09 23.89
C ILE A 397 4.13 5.80 23.19
N LYS A 398 5.39 5.38 23.42
CA LYS A 398 5.93 4.10 22.93
C LYS A 398 5.24 2.89 23.56
N ALA A 399 4.86 2.95 24.84
CA ALA A 399 4.12 1.88 25.52
C ALA A 399 2.72 1.71 24.92
N VAL A 400 2.04 2.82 24.64
CA VAL A 400 0.75 2.83 23.95
C VAL A 400 0.90 2.29 22.52
N LYS A 401 1.97 2.67 21.79
CA LYS A 401 2.30 2.12 20.46
C LYS A 401 2.54 0.61 20.48
N LYS A 402 3.18 0.06 21.51
CA LYS A 402 3.44 -1.39 21.65
C LYS A 402 2.20 -2.21 22.01
N SER A 403 1.22 -1.60 22.66
CA SER A 403 -0.02 -2.28 23.07
C SER A 403 -0.94 -2.65 21.91
N GLY A 404 -0.77 -2.01 20.73
CA GLY A 404 -1.49 -2.34 19.49
C GLY A 404 -2.96 -1.91 19.46
N SER A 405 -3.48 -1.30 20.53
CA SER A 405 -4.88 -0.87 20.66
C SER A 405 -5.15 0.55 20.14
N LEU A 406 -4.12 1.34 19.85
CA LEU A 406 -4.19 2.75 19.43
C LEU A 406 -3.13 3.03 18.36
N LEU A 407 -3.47 3.77 17.30
CA LEU A 407 -2.58 4.03 16.16
C LEU A 407 -2.07 5.48 16.21
N LEU A 408 -0.75 5.66 16.30
CA LEU A 408 -0.12 6.98 16.39
C LEU A 408 0.00 7.63 15.00
N LEU A 409 -0.52 8.84 14.82
CA LEU A 409 -0.54 9.58 13.54
C LEU A 409 0.56 10.65 13.40
N ASP A 410 1.10 11.17 14.51
CA ASP A 410 2.02 12.32 14.45
C ASP A 410 3.50 11.90 14.47
N GLY A 411 4.27 12.45 13.52
CA GLY A 411 5.72 12.61 13.65
C GLY A 411 6.59 11.37 13.47
N GLY A 412 6.60 10.81 12.26
CA GLY A 412 7.61 9.85 11.83
C GLY A 412 7.36 8.45 12.37
N GLU A 413 7.05 7.53 11.46
CA GLU A 413 7.75 6.27 11.60
C GLU A 413 9.25 6.62 11.60
N GLU A 414 9.89 6.65 12.76
CA GLU A 414 11.24 6.11 12.83
C GLU A 414 11.08 4.66 12.36
N LEU A 415 11.12 4.51 11.03
CA LEU A 415 11.29 3.24 10.36
C LEU A 415 12.50 2.61 11.06
N PRO A 416 12.39 1.36 11.51
CA PRO A 416 13.38 0.76 12.38
C PRO A 416 14.76 0.79 11.70
N HIS A 417 15.63 1.74 12.07
CA HIS A 417 17.06 1.65 11.77
C HIS A 417 17.59 0.46 12.53
N THR A 418 17.70 -0.65 11.82
CA THR A 418 18.39 -1.80 12.36
C THR A 418 19.78 -1.82 11.72
N GLU A 419 20.82 -2.04 12.53
CA GLU A 419 22.18 -2.35 12.04
C GLU A 419 22.20 -3.53 11.03
N LYS A 420 21.09 -4.29 10.97
CA LYS A 420 20.86 -5.44 10.09
C LYS A 420 20.34 -5.09 8.70
N ALA A 421 20.01 -3.83 8.41
CA ALA A 421 19.63 -3.38 7.07
C ALA A 421 20.62 -3.79 5.95
N PRO A 422 21.94 -3.55 6.07
CA PRO A 422 22.91 -3.95 5.03
C PRO A 422 22.98 -5.47 4.86
N LEU A 423 22.83 -6.24 5.94
CA LEU A 423 22.82 -7.71 5.88
C LEU A 423 21.59 -8.22 5.13
N ALA A 424 20.41 -7.68 5.41
CA ALA A 424 19.18 -8.06 4.72
C ALA A 424 19.24 -7.72 3.21
N LEU A 425 19.80 -6.56 2.86
CA LEU A 425 20.07 -6.19 1.46
C LEU A 425 21.07 -7.13 0.79
N ALA A 426 22.17 -7.50 1.48
CA ALA A 426 23.17 -8.40 0.94
C ALA A 426 22.59 -9.80 0.67
N VAL A 427 21.76 -10.32 1.58
CA VAL A 427 21.07 -11.61 1.38
C VAL A 427 20.12 -11.53 0.19
N MET A 428 19.27 -10.50 0.10
CA MET A 428 18.38 -10.34 -1.05
C MET A 428 19.13 -10.18 -2.37
N ALA A 429 20.20 -9.38 -2.40
CA ALA A 429 21.04 -9.22 -3.58
C ALA A 429 21.66 -10.55 -4.01
N THR A 430 22.05 -11.39 -3.05
CA THR A 430 22.61 -12.72 -3.32
C THR A 430 21.54 -13.67 -3.87
N VAL A 431 20.33 -13.68 -3.28
CA VAL A 431 19.20 -14.48 -3.79
C VAL A 431 18.87 -14.09 -5.24
N VAL A 432 18.79 -12.79 -5.52
CA VAL A 432 18.55 -12.26 -6.86
C VAL A 432 19.68 -12.61 -7.81
N ALA A 433 20.95 -12.44 -7.41
CA ALA A 433 22.10 -12.75 -8.25
C ALA A 433 22.17 -14.25 -8.61
N LEU A 434 21.96 -15.15 -7.64
CA LEU A 434 21.96 -16.60 -7.89
C LEU A 434 20.87 -17.02 -8.87
N ALA A 435 19.67 -16.44 -8.74
CA ALA A 435 18.58 -16.64 -9.67
C ALA A 435 18.85 -16.03 -11.05
N ALA A 436 19.41 -14.82 -11.09
CA ALA A 436 19.74 -14.08 -12.31
C ALA A 436 20.75 -14.82 -13.19
N PHE A 437 21.77 -15.41 -12.59
CA PHE A 437 22.80 -16.19 -13.29
C PHE A 437 22.41 -17.66 -13.51
N ASN A 438 21.17 -18.04 -13.20
CA ASN A 438 20.64 -19.39 -13.32
C ASN A 438 21.52 -20.46 -12.63
N ILE A 439 22.17 -20.10 -11.52
CA ILE A 439 23.05 -21.01 -10.75
C ILE A 439 22.20 -22.00 -9.94
N THR A 440 21.12 -21.50 -9.33
CA THR A 440 20.15 -22.28 -8.57
C THR A 440 18.75 -21.73 -8.80
N SER A 441 17.72 -22.57 -8.65
CA SER A 441 16.34 -22.10 -8.80
C SER A 441 15.98 -21.07 -7.73
N ILE A 442 15.07 -20.15 -8.08
CA ILE A 442 14.61 -19.09 -7.18
C ILE A 442 14.07 -19.69 -5.86
N ALA A 443 13.36 -20.81 -5.93
CA ALA A 443 12.82 -21.47 -4.75
C ALA A 443 13.93 -21.90 -3.77
N VAL A 444 15.01 -22.50 -4.29
CA VAL A 444 16.16 -22.93 -3.48
C VAL A 444 16.89 -21.71 -2.89
N SER A 445 17.25 -20.74 -3.74
CA SER A 445 17.97 -19.53 -3.34
C SER A 445 17.19 -18.75 -2.28
N ALA A 446 15.90 -18.52 -2.49
CA ALA A 446 15.06 -17.75 -1.58
C ALA A 446 14.81 -18.50 -0.26
N THR A 447 14.65 -19.82 -0.28
CA THR A 447 14.46 -20.62 0.95
C THR A 447 15.71 -20.58 1.83
N VAL A 448 16.89 -20.74 1.23
CA VAL A 448 18.16 -20.60 1.95
C VAL A 448 18.34 -19.16 2.45
N GLY A 449 18.01 -18.15 1.64
CA GLY A 449 18.00 -16.75 2.04
C GLY A 449 17.11 -16.48 3.25
N CYS A 450 15.90 -17.04 3.28
CA CYS A 450 14.99 -16.94 4.44
C CYS A 450 15.60 -17.54 5.70
N PHE A 451 16.22 -18.72 5.57
CA PHE A 451 16.93 -19.33 6.69
C PHE A 451 18.03 -18.41 7.23
N VAL A 452 18.85 -17.82 6.36
CA VAL A 452 19.90 -16.87 6.75
C VAL A 452 19.31 -15.64 7.44
N LEU A 453 18.22 -15.06 6.92
CA LEU A 453 17.56 -13.89 7.52
C LEU A 453 17.00 -14.17 8.91
N ILE A 454 16.48 -15.38 9.13
CA ILE A 454 15.96 -15.81 10.45
C ILE A 454 17.12 -16.12 11.39
N ALA A 455 18.12 -16.87 10.94
CA ALA A 455 19.28 -17.27 11.75
C ALA A 455 20.12 -16.07 12.21
N THR A 456 20.28 -15.07 11.36
CA THR A 456 20.97 -13.80 11.69
C THR A 456 20.10 -12.84 12.52
N GLY A 457 18.81 -13.18 12.70
CA GLY A 457 17.84 -12.39 13.44
C GLY A 457 17.47 -11.06 12.76
N CYS A 458 17.61 -10.96 11.43
CA CYS A 458 17.01 -9.89 10.63
C CYS A 458 15.48 -9.97 10.70
N LEU A 459 14.95 -11.20 10.81
CA LEU A 459 13.53 -11.48 10.92
C LEU A 459 13.26 -12.50 12.03
N ARG A 460 12.21 -12.29 12.83
CA ARG A 460 11.76 -13.27 13.83
C ARG A 460 10.75 -14.24 13.20
N TRP A 461 10.65 -15.45 13.72
CA TRP A 461 9.66 -16.45 13.25
C TRP A 461 8.24 -15.91 13.20
N HIS A 462 7.83 -15.14 14.20
CA HIS A 462 6.51 -14.52 14.23
C HIS A 462 6.26 -13.58 13.05
N ASP A 463 7.27 -12.78 12.68
CA ASP A 463 7.19 -11.88 11.53
C ASP A 463 7.22 -12.64 10.21
N ALA A 464 8.02 -13.72 10.12
CA ALA A 464 8.04 -14.60 8.96
C ALA A 464 6.68 -15.27 8.72
N THR A 465 6.03 -15.80 9.77
CA THR A 465 4.69 -16.39 9.65
C THR A 465 3.62 -15.37 9.28
N ARG A 466 3.74 -14.12 9.75
CA ARG A 466 2.82 -13.03 9.36
C ARG A 466 3.06 -12.52 7.95
N ALA A 467 4.27 -12.71 7.41
CA ALA A 467 4.60 -12.34 6.03
C ALA A 467 3.87 -13.21 5.01
N LEU A 468 3.55 -14.46 5.36
CA LEU A 468 2.86 -15.39 4.50
C LEU A 468 1.38 -15.01 4.33
N SER A 469 0.92 -14.97 3.09
CA SER A 469 -0.46 -14.67 2.75
C SER A 469 -1.21 -15.96 2.45
N VAL A 470 -2.08 -16.36 3.36
CA VAL A 470 -2.97 -17.53 3.18
C VAL A 470 -3.79 -17.39 1.89
N GLN A 471 -4.18 -16.16 1.55
CA GLN A 471 -4.85 -15.81 0.30
C GLN A 471 -4.02 -16.20 -0.93
N VAL A 472 -2.72 -15.88 -0.95
CA VAL A 472 -1.82 -16.17 -2.08
C VAL A 472 -1.54 -17.68 -2.16
N ILE A 473 -1.37 -18.35 -1.03
CA ILE A 473 -1.14 -19.80 -0.99
C ILE A 473 -2.36 -20.55 -1.55
N LEU A 474 -3.56 -20.26 -1.02
CA LEU A 474 -4.77 -20.98 -1.42
C LEU A 474 -5.18 -20.67 -2.85
N ILE A 475 -4.99 -19.43 -3.34
CA ILE A 475 -5.27 -19.14 -4.73
C ILE A 475 -4.34 -19.93 -5.64
N ILE A 476 -3.02 -19.97 -5.39
CA ILE A 476 -2.08 -20.78 -6.19
C ILE A 476 -2.54 -22.24 -6.24
N VAL A 477 -2.81 -22.87 -5.09
CA VAL A 477 -3.20 -24.28 -5.05
C VAL A 477 -4.51 -24.54 -5.78
N ALA A 478 -5.55 -23.73 -5.53
CA ALA A 478 -6.85 -23.88 -6.18
C ALA A 478 -6.75 -23.67 -7.70
N SER A 479 -5.83 -22.80 -8.11
CA SER A 479 -5.57 -22.46 -9.51
C SER A 479 -4.88 -23.58 -10.27
N LEU A 480 -3.88 -24.21 -9.64
CA LEU A 480 -3.23 -25.39 -10.18
C LEU A 480 -4.23 -26.55 -10.31
N ALA A 481 -5.08 -26.74 -9.30
CA ALA A 481 -6.14 -27.73 -9.35
C ALA A 481 -7.14 -27.44 -10.49
N LEU A 482 -7.61 -26.20 -10.61
CA LEU A 482 -8.57 -25.80 -11.64
C LEU A 482 -7.98 -25.86 -13.06
N GLY A 483 -6.75 -25.40 -13.24
CA GLY A 483 -6.04 -25.48 -14.51
C GLY A 483 -5.80 -26.92 -14.96
N SER A 484 -5.34 -27.78 -14.05
CA SER A 484 -5.20 -29.22 -14.30
C SER A 484 -6.52 -29.88 -14.67
N ALA A 485 -7.61 -29.53 -13.98
CA ALA A 485 -8.96 -30.01 -14.30
C ALA A 485 -9.43 -29.53 -15.68
N LEU A 486 -9.23 -28.25 -16.01
CA LEU A 486 -9.61 -27.67 -17.31
C LEU A 486 -8.90 -28.35 -18.47
N MET A 487 -7.60 -28.61 -18.33
CA MET A 487 -6.82 -29.29 -19.36
C MET A 487 -7.19 -30.78 -19.48
N THR A 488 -7.26 -31.48 -18.34
CA THR A 488 -7.54 -32.92 -18.33
C THR A 488 -8.92 -33.24 -18.91
N THR A 489 -9.91 -32.38 -18.67
CA THR A 489 -11.27 -32.54 -19.19
C THR A 489 -11.49 -31.94 -20.58
N GLY A 490 -10.50 -31.27 -21.19
CA GLY A 490 -10.65 -30.59 -22.49
C GLY A 490 -11.46 -29.28 -22.45
N GLY A 491 -11.66 -28.69 -21.26
CA GLY A 491 -12.37 -27.42 -21.10
C GLY A 491 -11.58 -26.21 -21.60
N ALA A 492 -10.26 -26.21 -21.37
CA ALA A 492 -9.37 -25.18 -21.94
C ALA A 492 -9.40 -25.21 -23.47
N ASP A 493 -9.39 -26.41 -24.06
CA ASP A 493 -9.48 -26.63 -25.50
C ASP A 493 -10.81 -26.15 -26.11
N PHE A 494 -11.92 -26.33 -25.39
CA PHE A 494 -13.22 -25.80 -25.79
C PHE A 494 -13.23 -24.26 -25.81
N LEU A 495 -12.73 -23.62 -24.75
CA LEU A 495 -12.65 -22.16 -24.67
C LEU A 495 -11.72 -21.59 -25.74
N ALA A 496 -10.56 -22.22 -25.95
CA ALA A 496 -9.62 -21.85 -27.00
C ALA A 496 -10.25 -21.96 -28.40
N ASN A 497 -11.04 -23.00 -28.65
CA ASN A 497 -11.78 -23.14 -29.91
C ASN A 497 -12.74 -21.98 -30.14
N VAL A 498 -13.58 -21.67 -29.15
CA VAL A 498 -14.54 -20.56 -29.26
C VAL A 498 -13.80 -19.24 -29.56
N PHE A 499 -12.68 -19.01 -28.88
CA PHE A 499 -11.85 -17.83 -29.11
C PHE A 499 -11.24 -17.80 -30.52
N VAL A 500 -10.55 -18.88 -30.94
CA VAL A 500 -9.87 -18.98 -32.23
C VAL A 500 -10.85 -18.91 -33.39
N VAL A 501 -12.03 -19.55 -33.31
CA VAL A 501 -13.09 -19.45 -34.33
C VAL A 501 -13.51 -17.98 -34.51
N THR A 502 -13.66 -17.25 -33.41
CA THR A 502 -14.08 -15.84 -33.44
C THR A 502 -12.98 -14.94 -34.02
N THR A 503 -11.71 -15.31 -33.83
CA THR A 503 -10.55 -14.50 -34.26
C THR A 503 -9.83 -15.04 -35.51
N HIS A 504 -10.36 -16.06 -36.20
CA HIS A 504 -9.64 -16.79 -37.26
C HIS A 504 -9.22 -15.93 -38.46
N ALA A 505 -9.89 -14.79 -38.69
CA ALA A 505 -9.60 -13.89 -39.80
C ALA A 505 -8.48 -12.86 -39.49
N LEU A 506 -7.92 -12.89 -38.27
CA LEU A 506 -6.94 -11.91 -37.80
C LEU A 506 -5.53 -12.50 -37.79
N ALA A 507 -4.53 -11.62 -37.95
CA ALA A 507 -3.12 -11.99 -37.80
C ALA A 507 -2.82 -12.46 -36.36
N PRO A 508 -1.87 -13.40 -36.15
CA PRO A 508 -1.57 -13.95 -34.82
C PRO A 508 -1.23 -12.88 -33.77
N GLY A 509 -0.50 -11.83 -34.14
CA GLY A 509 -0.22 -10.69 -33.25
C GLY A 509 -1.47 -9.93 -32.80
N MET A 510 -2.50 -9.84 -33.65
CA MET A 510 -3.79 -9.25 -33.27
C MET A 510 -4.58 -10.16 -32.33
N VAL A 511 -4.55 -11.47 -32.55
CA VAL A 511 -5.18 -12.45 -31.65
C VAL A 511 -4.56 -12.36 -30.25
N LEU A 512 -3.23 -12.27 -30.18
CA LEU A 512 -2.48 -12.03 -28.96
C LEU A 512 -2.89 -10.72 -28.28
N GLY A 513 -2.98 -9.63 -29.05
CA GLY A 513 -3.44 -8.33 -28.55
C GLY A 513 -4.85 -8.39 -27.97
N ILE A 514 -5.78 -9.07 -28.63
CA ILE A 514 -7.16 -9.25 -28.14
C ILE A 514 -7.16 -10.08 -26.86
N LEU A 515 -6.38 -11.16 -26.80
CA LEU A 515 -6.24 -11.97 -25.58
C LEU A 515 -5.75 -11.12 -24.41
N MET A 516 -4.68 -10.34 -24.62
CA MET A 516 -4.16 -9.41 -23.61
C MET A 516 -5.21 -8.40 -23.17
N LEU A 517 -5.99 -7.84 -24.10
CA LEU A 517 -7.05 -6.89 -23.81
C LEU A 517 -8.18 -7.52 -22.99
N VAL A 518 -8.61 -8.73 -23.34
CA VAL A 518 -9.63 -9.49 -22.59
C VAL A 518 -9.15 -9.72 -21.15
N MET A 519 -7.88 -10.09 -20.96
CA MET A 519 -7.29 -10.25 -19.63
C MET A 519 -7.20 -8.90 -18.89
N ALA A 520 -6.84 -7.82 -19.56
CA ALA A 520 -6.82 -6.48 -18.99
C ALA A 520 -8.20 -6.01 -18.53
N VAL A 521 -9.26 -6.30 -19.29
CA VAL A 521 -10.64 -6.00 -18.88
C VAL A 521 -11.02 -6.86 -17.68
N LEU A 522 -10.75 -8.16 -17.74
CA LEU A 522 -11.10 -9.10 -16.67
C LEU A 522 -10.40 -8.75 -15.35
N THR A 523 -9.13 -8.35 -15.41
CA THR A 523 -8.34 -8.02 -14.21
C THR A 523 -8.86 -6.79 -13.48
N ASN A 524 -9.48 -5.85 -14.20
CA ASN A 524 -10.07 -4.65 -13.60
C ASN A 524 -11.45 -4.90 -12.97
N VAL A 525 -12.05 -6.08 -13.19
CA VAL A 525 -13.38 -6.49 -12.68
C VAL A 525 -13.27 -7.55 -11.58
N VAL A 526 -12.32 -8.48 -11.69
CA VAL A 526 -12.17 -9.62 -10.77
C VAL A 526 -10.99 -9.39 -9.82
N SER A 527 -9.87 -10.07 -10.03
CA SER A 527 -8.61 -9.84 -9.34
C SER A 527 -7.48 -10.32 -10.25
N ASN A 528 -6.31 -9.69 -10.16
CA ASN A 528 -5.15 -10.03 -10.98
C ASN A 528 -4.80 -11.51 -10.91
N ASN A 529 -4.82 -12.07 -9.69
CA ASN A 529 -4.53 -13.49 -9.48
C ASN A 529 -5.58 -14.38 -10.16
N ALA A 530 -6.88 -14.08 -10.03
CA ALA A 530 -7.93 -14.86 -10.70
C ALA A 530 -7.81 -14.83 -12.22
N THR A 531 -7.53 -13.66 -12.80
CA THR A 531 -7.32 -13.49 -14.24
C THR A 531 -6.14 -14.29 -14.75
N ALA A 532 -5.00 -14.22 -14.06
CA ALA A 532 -3.81 -15.00 -14.39
C ALA A 532 -4.11 -16.50 -14.46
N VAL A 533 -4.78 -17.00 -13.43
CA VAL A 533 -5.05 -18.42 -13.22
C VAL A 533 -5.92 -19.03 -14.31
N ILE A 534 -6.96 -18.30 -14.69
CA ILE A 534 -7.92 -18.76 -15.68
C ILE A 534 -7.37 -18.50 -17.08
N GLY A 535 -6.69 -17.37 -17.27
CA GLY A 535 -6.13 -16.97 -18.55
C GLY A 535 -5.04 -17.91 -19.04
N THR A 536 -4.13 -18.37 -18.18
CA THR A 536 -2.94 -19.13 -18.62
C THR A 536 -3.29 -20.45 -19.32
N PRO A 537 -4.13 -21.34 -18.77
CA PRO A 537 -4.49 -22.58 -19.47
C PRO A 537 -5.21 -22.30 -20.80
N ILE A 538 -6.05 -21.28 -20.85
CA ILE A 538 -6.75 -20.87 -22.07
C ILE A 538 -5.75 -20.37 -23.12
N ALA A 539 -4.76 -19.57 -22.71
CA ALA A 539 -3.73 -19.06 -23.60
C ALA A 539 -2.84 -20.17 -24.17
N VAL A 540 -2.47 -21.16 -23.34
CA VAL A 540 -1.73 -22.34 -23.79
C VAL A 540 -2.53 -23.11 -24.86
N SER A 541 -3.81 -23.40 -24.61
CA SER A 541 -4.67 -24.06 -25.60
C SER A 541 -4.88 -23.23 -26.87
N ILE A 542 -5.01 -21.89 -26.77
CA ILE A 542 -5.12 -21.01 -27.95
C ILE A 542 -3.86 -21.12 -28.82
N ALA A 543 -2.68 -20.98 -28.22
CA ALA A 543 -1.42 -21.05 -28.95
C ALA A 543 -1.22 -22.41 -29.63
N GLN A 544 -1.49 -23.50 -28.91
CA GLN A 544 -1.41 -24.86 -29.44
C GLN A 544 -2.37 -25.07 -30.63
N ARG A 545 -3.61 -24.58 -30.54
CA ARG A 545 -4.59 -24.66 -31.64
C ARG A 545 -4.18 -23.85 -32.87
N MET A 546 -3.52 -22.72 -32.66
CA MET A 546 -3.01 -21.89 -33.75
C MET A 546 -1.69 -22.42 -34.33
N GLY A 547 -1.08 -23.45 -33.73
CA GLY A 547 0.25 -23.94 -34.10
C GLY A 547 1.35 -22.90 -33.85
N MET A 548 1.15 -22.00 -32.89
CA MET A 548 2.05 -20.90 -32.55
C MET A 548 2.87 -21.21 -31.30
N PRO A 549 4.02 -20.54 -31.09
CA PRO A 549 4.75 -20.60 -29.82
C PRO A 549 3.83 -20.23 -28.64
N VAL A 550 3.87 -21.02 -27.57
CA VAL A 550 3.00 -20.85 -26.39
C VAL A 550 3.40 -19.64 -25.55
N GLU A 551 4.71 -19.39 -25.46
CA GLU A 551 5.33 -18.35 -24.66
C GLU A 551 4.70 -16.94 -24.83
N PRO A 552 4.54 -16.38 -26.04
CA PRO A 552 3.97 -15.04 -26.22
C PRO A 552 2.50 -14.94 -25.76
N PHE A 553 1.72 -16.03 -25.83
CA PHE A 553 0.33 -16.05 -25.37
C PHE A 553 0.25 -16.11 -23.84
N VAL A 554 1.16 -16.86 -23.20
CA VAL A 554 1.30 -16.85 -21.73
C VAL A 554 1.71 -15.46 -21.25
N LEU A 555 2.67 -14.81 -21.92
CA LEU A 555 3.07 -13.43 -21.60
C LEU A 555 1.94 -12.43 -21.83
N ALA A 556 1.08 -12.65 -22.83
CA ALA A 556 -0.11 -11.83 -23.04
C ALA A 556 -1.09 -11.90 -21.85
N VAL A 557 -1.26 -13.07 -21.25
CA VAL A 557 -2.03 -13.22 -20.00
C VAL A 557 -1.31 -12.55 -18.83
N LEU A 558 0.00 -12.78 -18.68
CA LEU A 558 0.81 -12.19 -17.62
C LEU A 558 0.68 -10.66 -17.62
N PHE A 559 0.88 -10.05 -18.78
CA PHE A 559 0.78 -8.61 -18.94
C PHE A 559 -0.65 -8.14 -18.74
N GLY A 560 -1.63 -8.77 -19.40
CA GLY A 560 -3.04 -8.42 -19.27
C GLY A 560 -3.54 -8.44 -17.81
N ALA A 561 -3.16 -9.46 -17.04
CA ALA A 561 -3.48 -9.59 -15.62
C ALA A 561 -2.81 -8.52 -14.73
N ASN A 562 -1.78 -7.83 -15.23
CA ASN A 562 -1.11 -6.75 -14.51
C ASN A 562 -1.54 -5.35 -14.98
N LEU A 563 -2.37 -5.22 -16.03
CA LEU A 563 -2.90 -3.93 -16.52
C LEU A 563 -4.06 -3.39 -15.65
N SER A 564 -3.93 -3.50 -14.32
CA SER A 564 -4.90 -3.05 -13.31
C SER A 564 -4.74 -1.56 -12.95
N TYR A 565 -4.77 -0.69 -13.98
CA TYR A 565 -4.56 0.75 -13.80
C TYR A 565 -5.87 1.55 -13.73
N VAL A 566 -6.95 1.03 -14.32
CA VAL A 566 -8.17 1.78 -14.62
C VAL A 566 -9.07 1.92 -13.40
N THR A 567 -9.13 0.88 -12.56
CA THR A 567 -9.98 0.88 -11.37
C THR A 567 -9.15 0.77 -10.09
N PRO A 568 -9.55 1.47 -9.01
CA PRO A 568 -8.86 1.36 -7.74
C PRO A 568 -9.12 0.01 -7.05
N MET A 569 -10.26 -0.62 -7.34
CA MET A 569 -10.66 -1.91 -6.74
C MET A 569 -9.84 -3.10 -7.26
N ALA A 570 -9.29 -2.99 -8.48
CA ALA A 570 -8.53 -4.08 -9.10
C ALA A 570 -7.31 -4.51 -8.28
N TYR A 571 -6.73 -3.59 -7.50
CA TYR A 571 -5.49 -3.86 -6.79
C TYR A 571 -5.39 -3.15 -5.44
N LYS A 572 -4.98 -3.88 -4.40
CA LYS A 572 -4.94 -3.38 -3.00
C LYS A 572 -4.12 -2.09 -2.85
N THR A 573 -3.01 -1.93 -3.58
CA THR A 573 -2.20 -0.71 -3.48
C THR A 573 -2.88 0.50 -4.09
N ASN A 574 -3.70 0.32 -5.13
CA ASN A 574 -4.46 1.42 -5.72
C ASN A 574 -5.48 1.99 -4.72
N LEU A 575 -6.09 1.15 -3.87
CA LEU A 575 -6.96 1.62 -2.78
C LEU A 575 -6.21 2.42 -1.71
N LEU A 576 -5.00 1.99 -1.33
CA LEU A 576 -4.15 2.75 -0.41
C LEU A 576 -3.85 4.14 -0.96
N VAL A 577 -3.46 4.21 -2.24
CA VAL A 577 -3.19 5.47 -2.93
C VAL A 577 -4.46 6.31 -3.08
N MET A 578 -5.60 5.69 -3.41
CA MET A 578 -6.91 6.34 -3.50
C MET A 578 -7.25 7.08 -2.20
N ASN A 579 -7.13 6.37 -1.08
CA ASN A 579 -7.45 6.91 0.23
C ASN A 579 -6.46 7.98 0.68
N ALA A 580 -5.16 7.76 0.49
CA ALA A 580 -4.11 8.70 0.89
C ALA A 580 -4.15 10.01 0.08
N GLY A 581 -4.42 9.93 -1.23
CA GLY A 581 -4.50 11.08 -2.13
C GLY A 581 -5.88 11.73 -2.24
N GLY A 582 -6.91 11.16 -1.60
CA GLY A 582 -8.29 11.64 -1.71
C GLY A 582 -8.87 11.52 -3.12
N TYR A 583 -8.42 10.55 -3.91
CA TYR A 583 -8.86 10.35 -5.29
C TYR A 583 -10.25 9.74 -5.36
N LYS A 584 -10.98 10.06 -6.43
CA LYS A 584 -12.24 9.41 -6.79
C LYS A 584 -12.01 8.32 -7.84
N PHE A 585 -12.97 7.41 -7.98
CA PHE A 585 -12.95 6.37 -9.02
C PHE A 585 -12.69 6.95 -10.43
N ASN A 586 -13.36 8.05 -10.78
CA ASN A 586 -13.20 8.69 -12.08
C ASN A 586 -11.80 9.29 -12.31
N ASP A 587 -11.07 9.63 -11.25
CA ASP A 587 -9.69 10.13 -11.35
C ASP A 587 -8.76 8.99 -11.80
N PHE A 588 -8.98 7.77 -11.29
CA PHE A 588 -8.27 6.55 -11.74
C PHE A 588 -8.58 6.21 -13.19
N VAL A 589 -9.84 6.24 -13.62
CA VAL A 589 -10.20 5.95 -15.01
C VAL A 589 -9.52 6.95 -15.96
N ARG A 590 -9.49 8.23 -15.59
CA ARG A 590 -8.94 9.30 -16.41
C ARG A 590 -7.44 9.16 -16.68
N VAL A 591 -6.66 8.67 -15.71
CA VAL A 591 -5.20 8.48 -15.83
C VAL A 591 -4.85 7.05 -16.25
N GLY A 592 -5.54 6.07 -15.66
CA GLY A 592 -5.29 4.65 -15.85
C GLY A 592 -5.71 4.12 -17.21
N LEU A 593 -6.77 4.63 -17.83
CA LEU A 593 -7.22 4.16 -19.14
C LEU A 593 -6.20 4.51 -20.26
N PRO A 594 -5.72 5.76 -20.39
CA PRO A 594 -4.64 6.06 -21.33
C PRO A 594 -3.38 5.23 -21.09
N LEU A 595 -2.99 5.05 -19.82
CA LEU A 595 -1.85 4.22 -19.44
C LEU A 595 -2.03 2.77 -19.87
N ALA A 596 -3.21 2.19 -19.65
CA ALA A 596 -3.54 0.82 -20.04
C ALA A 596 -3.46 0.64 -21.57
N ILE A 597 -3.94 1.63 -22.34
CA ILE A 597 -3.85 1.62 -23.81
C ILE A 597 -2.39 1.71 -24.28
N ILE A 598 -1.59 2.60 -23.69
CA ILE A 598 -0.15 2.73 -24.00
C ILE A 598 0.56 1.41 -23.77
N MET A 599 0.35 0.80 -22.59
CA MET A 599 0.97 -0.47 -22.24
C MET A 599 0.47 -1.62 -23.13
N TRP A 600 -0.84 -1.70 -23.38
CA TRP A 600 -1.43 -2.73 -24.22
C TRP A 600 -0.88 -2.69 -25.65
N LEU A 601 -0.86 -1.51 -26.28
CA LEU A 601 -0.36 -1.35 -27.65
C LEU A 601 1.15 -1.60 -27.74
N SER A 602 1.93 -1.06 -26.79
CA SER A 602 3.39 -1.25 -26.78
C SER A 602 3.77 -2.71 -26.55
N LEU A 603 3.18 -3.39 -25.55
CA LEU A 603 3.47 -4.79 -25.27
C LEU A 603 2.98 -5.72 -26.38
N THR A 604 1.80 -5.47 -26.95
CA THR A 604 1.31 -6.25 -28.11
C THR A 604 2.25 -6.10 -29.30
N GLY A 605 2.67 -4.86 -29.62
CA GLY A 605 3.61 -4.60 -30.71
C GLY A 605 4.98 -5.23 -30.48
N LEU A 606 5.53 -5.12 -29.26
CA LEU A 606 6.83 -5.70 -28.89
C LEU A 606 6.80 -7.23 -28.93
N LEU A 607 5.76 -7.87 -28.38
CA LEU A 607 5.61 -9.33 -28.45
C LEU A 607 5.44 -9.80 -29.90
N THR A 608 4.64 -9.09 -30.70
CA THR A 608 4.46 -9.42 -32.13
C THR A 608 5.79 -9.33 -32.87
N TRP A 609 6.60 -8.31 -32.57
CA TRP A 609 7.91 -8.11 -33.19
C TRP A 609 8.95 -9.14 -32.75
N ILE A 610 9.09 -9.39 -31.44
CA ILE A 610 10.08 -10.31 -30.87
C ILE A 610 9.82 -11.75 -31.34
N TYR A 611 8.55 -12.18 -31.35
CA TYR A 611 8.17 -13.55 -31.72
C TYR A 611 7.74 -13.70 -33.20
N GLN A 612 7.89 -12.64 -34.01
CA GLN A 612 7.61 -12.64 -35.46
C GLN A 612 6.18 -13.09 -35.84
N LEU A 613 5.17 -12.59 -35.12
CA LEU A 613 3.76 -13.02 -35.23
C LEU A 613 2.93 -12.17 -36.23
N TYR A 614 3.46 -11.91 -37.43
CA TYR A 614 2.84 -11.02 -38.44
C TYR A 614 1.67 -11.61 -39.21
#